data_AF-M1EP33-F1
#
_entry.id   AF-M1EP33-F1
#
_cell.length_a   1.000
_cell.length_b   1.000
_cell.length_c   1.000
_cell.angle_alpha   90.00
_cell.angle_beta   90.00
_cell.angle_gamma   90.00
#
_symmetry.space_group_name_H-M   'P 1'
#
loop_
_entity.id
_entity.type
_entity.pdbx_description
1 polymer ?
#
loop_
_entity_poly.entity_id
_entity_poly.type
_entity_poly.pdbx_seq_one_letter_code
_entity_poly.pdbx_strand_id
1 'polypeptide(L)'
;NSLTYSKNKVLQKATLVVQSEVDKCVEDIMKEKNINPEKDTSFKICMKACLLQISGYKQLYLDVESVRKRPYDSDNLQHEKLLLKLWNLLMPTKKLKARISKQWADIGFQGDDPKTDFRGMGILGLINLVYFSENYTSEAHQILSRSNHPKLGYSYAIVGINL
;
A
#
# COMPACT_ATOMS: atom_id res chain seq x y z
N ASN A 1 10.64 -17.00 8.51
CA ASN A 1 9.93 -18.22 8.97
C ASN A 1 10.92 -19.38 9.02
N SER A 2 10.55 -20.56 9.50
CA SER A 2 11.47 -21.71 9.60
C SER A 2 11.99 -22.23 8.25
N LEU A 3 11.25 -22.01 7.15
CA LEU A 3 11.72 -22.34 5.80
C LEU A 3 12.90 -21.45 5.39
N THR A 4 12.84 -20.15 5.68
CA THR A 4 13.90 -19.18 5.29
C THR A 4 15.26 -19.51 5.92
N TYR A 5 15.26 -20.10 7.11
CA TYR A 5 16.47 -20.51 7.84
C TYR A 5 16.79 -22.01 7.68
N SER A 6 16.09 -22.72 6.80
CA SER A 6 16.35 -24.14 6.57
C SER A 6 17.75 -24.36 6.02
N LYS A 7 18.48 -25.34 6.56
CA LYS A 7 19.75 -25.82 5.98
C LYS A 7 19.54 -26.55 4.64
N ASN A 8 18.30 -26.94 4.36
CA ASN A 8 17.93 -27.58 3.11
C ASN A 8 17.64 -26.52 2.03
N LYS A 9 18.39 -26.54 0.93
CA LYS A 9 18.30 -25.52 -0.12
C LYS A 9 16.94 -25.50 -0.83
N VAL A 10 16.27 -26.65 -0.98
CA VAL A 10 14.93 -26.74 -1.59
C VAL A 10 13.92 -26.01 -0.72
N LEU A 11 13.88 -26.34 0.58
CA LEU A 11 13.00 -25.68 1.54
C LEU A 11 13.30 -24.19 1.71
N GLN A 12 14.58 -23.81 1.71
CA GLN A 12 15.00 -22.41 1.83
C GLN A 12 14.48 -21.57 0.66
N LYS A 13 14.69 -22.07 -0.56
CA LYS A 13 14.26 -21.40 -1.80
C LYS A 13 12.74 -21.38 -1.97
N ALA A 14 12.00 -22.29 -1.34
CA ALA A 14 10.54 -22.35 -1.42
C ALA A 14 9.86 -21.02 -1.06
N THR A 15 10.45 -20.23 -0.15
CA THR A 15 9.88 -18.92 0.20
C THR A 15 10.04 -17.86 -0.89
N LEU A 16 10.91 -18.06 -1.87
CA LEU A 16 11.22 -17.13 -2.97
C LEU A 16 10.56 -17.56 -4.29
N VAL A 17 9.76 -18.63 -4.27
CA VAL A 17 9.09 -19.14 -5.46
C VAL A 17 8.09 -18.11 -6.01
N VAL A 18 8.06 -17.95 -7.33
CA VAL A 18 7.03 -17.17 -8.01
C VAL A 18 5.78 -18.03 -8.19
N GLN A 19 4.60 -17.42 -8.29
CA GLN A 19 3.33 -18.15 -8.30
C GLN A 19 3.25 -19.22 -9.40
N SER A 20 3.80 -18.94 -10.59
CA SER A 20 3.83 -19.87 -11.73
C SER A 20 4.68 -21.12 -11.49
N GLU A 21 5.58 -21.10 -10.51
CA GLU A 21 6.50 -22.21 -10.20
C GLU A 21 6.13 -22.97 -8.93
N VAL A 22 5.04 -22.59 -8.24
CA VAL A 22 4.66 -23.19 -6.96
C VAL A 22 4.43 -24.70 -7.09
N ASP A 23 3.76 -25.15 -8.16
CA ASP A 23 3.48 -26.59 -8.36
C ASP A 23 4.76 -27.42 -8.42
N LYS A 24 5.74 -26.96 -9.22
CA LYS A 24 7.06 -27.58 -9.31
C LYS A 24 7.79 -27.56 -7.96
N CYS A 25 7.72 -26.43 -7.25
CA CYS A 25 8.37 -26.29 -5.94
C CYS A 25 7.78 -27.26 -4.90
N VAL A 26 6.47 -27.48 -4.89
CA VAL A 26 5.84 -28.48 -4.01
C VAL A 26 6.34 -29.88 -4.33
N GLU A 27 6.44 -30.22 -5.62
CA GLU A 27 6.96 -31.53 -6.04
C GLU A 27 8.42 -31.73 -5.63
N ASP A 28 9.26 -30.71 -5.75
CA ASP A 28 10.66 -30.74 -5.32
C ASP A 28 10.76 -30.93 -3.79
N ILE A 29 9.90 -30.26 -3.01
CA ILE A 29 9.84 -30.42 -1.55
C ILE A 29 9.40 -31.84 -1.16
N MET A 30 8.38 -32.39 -1.84
CA MET A 30 7.90 -33.74 -1.57
C MET A 30 8.98 -34.78 -1.87
N LYS A 31 9.70 -34.63 -2.99
CA LYS A 31 10.86 -35.47 -3.34
C LYS A 31 11.95 -35.39 -2.28
N GLU A 32 12.36 -34.17 -1.91
CA GLU A 32 13.41 -33.94 -0.91
C GLU A 32 13.06 -34.49 0.49
N LYS A 33 11.76 -34.56 0.81
CA LYS A 33 11.26 -35.07 2.09
C LYS A 33 10.76 -36.50 2.05
N ASN A 34 10.90 -37.19 0.92
CA ASN A 34 10.38 -38.54 0.70
C ASN A 34 8.89 -38.68 1.05
N ILE A 35 8.09 -37.64 0.74
CA ILE A 35 6.64 -37.63 0.97
C ILE A 35 5.93 -38.31 -0.20
N ASN A 36 5.02 -39.24 0.09
CA ASN A 36 4.37 -40.03 -0.95
C ASN A 36 3.16 -39.27 -1.50
N PRO A 37 3.13 -38.89 -2.80
CA PRO A 37 2.05 -38.09 -3.36
C PRO A 37 0.67 -38.75 -3.35
N GLU A 38 0.61 -40.08 -3.39
CA GLU A 38 -0.64 -40.85 -3.42
C GLU A 38 -1.23 -41.03 -2.02
N LYS A 39 -0.36 -41.10 -0.99
CA LYS A 39 -0.78 -41.25 0.41
C LYS A 39 -1.00 -39.91 1.11
N ASP A 40 -0.22 -38.90 0.72
CA ASP A 40 -0.16 -37.59 1.36
C ASP A 40 -0.73 -36.48 0.44
N THR A 41 -1.86 -36.75 -0.22
CA THR A 41 -2.52 -35.80 -1.13
C THR A 41 -2.85 -34.47 -0.43
N SER A 42 -3.25 -34.54 0.84
CA SER A 42 -3.52 -33.38 1.69
C SER A 42 -2.26 -32.51 1.89
N PHE A 43 -1.07 -33.12 2.00
CA PHE A 43 0.18 -32.37 2.11
C PHE A 43 0.43 -31.53 0.86
N LYS A 44 0.27 -32.11 -0.35
CA LYS A 44 0.46 -31.38 -1.61
C LYS A 44 -0.46 -30.17 -1.69
N ILE A 45 -1.74 -30.35 -1.36
CA ILE A 45 -2.76 -29.28 -1.41
C ILE A 45 -2.42 -28.17 -0.40
N CYS A 46 -2.18 -28.53 0.86
CA CYS A 46 -1.87 -27.57 1.92
C CYS A 46 -0.56 -26.82 1.65
N MET A 47 0.48 -27.53 1.21
CA MET A 47 1.78 -26.91 0.92
C MET A 47 1.68 -25.95 -0.26
N LYS A 48 0.95 -26.32 -1.32
CA LYS A 48 0.65 -25.42 -2.45
C LYS A 48 -0.05 -24.15 -1.96
N ALA A 49 -1.10 -24.29 -1.16
CA ALA A 49 -1.85 -23.15 -0.63
C ALA A 49 -0.95 -22.21 0.20
N CYS A 50 -0.12 -22.75 1.09
CA CYS A 50 0.84 -21.98 1.88
C CYS A 50 1.84 -21.22 0.99
N LEU A 51 2.42 -21.88 -0.02
CA LEU A 51 3.40 -21.24 -0.91
C LEU A 51 2.76 -20.18 -1.81
N LEU A 52 1.52 -20.38 -2.27
CA LEU A 52 0.75 -19.36 -3.00
C LEU A 52 0.48 -18.12 -2.12
N GLN A 53 0.10 -18.32 -0.86
CA GLN A 53 -0.10 -17.20 0.07
C GLN A 53 1.20 -16.43 0.34
N ILE A 54 2.31 -17.14 0.58
CA ILE A 54 3.62 -16.52 0.82
C ILE A 54 4.09 -15.73 -0.41
N SER A 55 4.03 -16.35 -1.59
CA SER A 55 4.47 -15.71 -2.84
C SER A 55 3.55 -14.55 -3.24
N GLY A 56 2.23 -14.72 -3.11
CA GLY A 56 1.24 -13.68 -3.34
C GLY A 56 1.41 -12.47 -2.43
N TYR A 57 1.60 -12.70 -1.12
CA TYR A 57 1.86 -11.61 -0.17
C TYR A 57 3.15 -10.85 -0.49
N LYS A 58 4.22 -11.58 -0.85
CA LYS A 58 5.48 -10.95 -1.26
C LYS A 58 5.31 -10.11 -2.51
N GLN A 59 4.59 -10.61 -3.51
CA GLN A 59 4.31 -9.85 -4.73
C GLN A 59 3.50 -8.59 -4.42
N LEU A 60 2.43 -8.71 -3.63
CA LEU A 60 1.63 -7.58 -3.20
C LEU A 60 2.47 -6.52 -2.47
N TYR A 61 3.35 -6.94 -1.56
CA TYR A 61 4.27 -6.03 -0.87
C TYR A 61 5.16 -5.28 -1.86
N LEU A 62 5.76 -5.98 -2.84
CA LEU A 62 6.59 -5.36 -3.86
C LEU A 62 5.79 -4.39 -4.73
N ASP A 63 4.56 -4.74 -5.11
CA ASP A 63 3.69 -3.90 -5.90
C ASP A 63 3.33 -2.61 -5.14
N VAL A 64 2.94 -2.73 -3.87
CA VAL A 64 2.66 -1.58 -2.99
C VAL A 64 3.91 -0.70 -2.82
N GLU A 65 5.07 -1.29 -2.55
CA GLU A 65 6.34 -0.57 -2.43
C GLU A 65 6.73 0.14 -3.73
N SER A 66 6.41 -0.45 -4.89
CA SER A 66 6.66 0.18 -6.19
C SER A 66 5.85 1.46 -6.38
N VAL A 67 4.61 1.48 -5.87
CA VAL A 67 3.75 2.68 -5.89
C VAL A 67 4.23 3.70 -4.86
N ARG A 68 4.59 3.26 -3.64
CA ARG A 68 5.12 4.13 -2.59
C ARG A 68 6.40 4.85 -3.02
N LYS A 69 7.29 4.15 -3.73
CA LYS A 69 8.56 4.71 -4.23
C LYS A 69 8.39 5.61 -5.45
N ARG A 70 7.22 5.60 -6.11
CA ARG A 70 6.95 6.48 -7.24
C ARG A 70 6.69 7.90 -6.72
N PRO A 71 7.54 8.89 -7.03
CA PRO A 71 7.36 10.25 -6.54
C PRO A 71 6.08 10.88 -7.12
N TYR A 72 5.48 11.77 -6.35
CA TYR A 72 4.51 12.70 -6.90
C TYR A 72 5.17 13.60 -7.93
N ASP A 73 4.46 13.86 -9.02
CA ASP A 73 4.96 14.63 -10.16
C ASP A 73 3.91 15.66 -10.57
N SER A 74 4.28 16.95 -10.47
CA SER A 74 3.43 18.09 -10.80
C SER A 74 3.21 18.26 -12.30
N ASP A 75 4.08 17.69 -13.13
CA ASP A 75 3.94 17.72 -14.59
C ASP A 75 3.07 16.53 -15.09
N ASN A 76 2.76 15.58 -14.21
CA ASN A 76 1.89 14.47 -14.51
C ASN A 76 0.41 14.83 -14.25
N LEU A 77 -0.34 14.96 -15.35
CA LEU A 77 -1.77 15.31 -15.31
C LEU A 77 -2.63 14.37 -14.44
N GLN A 78 -2.28 13.09 -14.33
CA GLN A 78 -3.04 12.15 -13.52
C GLN A 78 -2.79 12.36 -12.02
N HIS A 79 -1.56 12.69 -11.63
CA HIS A 79 -1.23 13.02 -10.24
C HIS A 79 -1.91 14.31 -9.80
N GLU A 80 -1.87 15.35 -10.65
CA GLU A 80 -2.57 16.62 -10.39
C GLU A 80 -4.09 16.44 -10.31
N LYS A 81 -4.69 15.61 -11.18
CA LYS A 81 -6.12 15.26 -11.09
C LYS A 81 -6.48 14.62 -9.75
N LEU A 82 -5.66 13.69 -9.25
CA LEU A 82 -5.89 13.07 -7.93
C LEU A 82 -5.80 14.09 -6.80
N LEU A 83 -4.83 15.00 -6.85
CA LEU A 83 -4.66 16.02 -5.82
C LEU A 83 -5.83 17.02 -5.79
N LEU A 84 -6.29 17.46 -6.96
CA LEU A 84 -7.49 18.31 -7.07
C LEU A 84 -8.76 17.56 -6.65
N LYS A 85 -8.86 16.26 -6.96
CA LYS A 85 -9.96 15.41 -6.48
C LYS A 85 -9.98 15.36 -4.96
N LEU A 86 -8.84 15.15 -4.31
CA LEU A 86 -8.73 15.17 -2.85
C LEU A 86 -9.26 16.49 -2.26
N TRP A 87 -8.82 17.62 -2.80
CA TRP A 87 -9.31 18.93 -2.36
C TRP A 87 -10.83 19.03 -2.46
N ASN A 88 -11.41 18.66 -3.60
CA ASN A 88 -12.85 18.77 -3.82
C ASN A 88 -13.66 17.82 -2.92
N LEU A 89 -13.12 16.64 -2.60
CA LEU A 89 -13.74 15.69 -1.67
C LEU A 89 -13.75 16.26 -0.25
N LEU A 90 -12.66 16.87 0.21
CA LEU A 90 -12.51 17.36 1.59
C LEU A 90 -13.07 18.76 1.82
N MET A 91 -13.08 19.62 0.79
CA MET A 91 -13.48 21.02 0.85
C MET A 91 -14.58 21.36 -0.18
N PRO A 92 -15.74 20.67 -0.15
CA PRO A 92 -16.77 20.77 -1.19
C PRO A 92 -17.36 22.19 -1.36
N THR A 93 -17.29 23.01 -0.32
CA THR A 93 -17.83 24.39 -0.31
C THR A 93 -16.78 25.46 -0.61
N LYS A 94 -15.50 25.10 -0.71
CA LYS A 94 -14.39 26.04 -0.91
C LYS A 94 -13.59 25.67 -2.15
N LYS A 95 -13.64 26.50 -3.19
CA LYS A 95 -12.80 26.31 -4.38
C LYS A 95 -11.34 26.58 -4.08
N LEU A 96 -10.45 25.76 -4.63
CA LEU A 96 -9.01 26.01 -4.64
C LEU A 96 -8.72 27.16 -5.62
N LYS A 97 -8.06 28.23 -5.16
CA LYS A 97 -7.78 29.41 -5.98
C LYS A 97 -6.62 29.20 -6.94
N ALA A 98 -5.62 28.43 -6.51
CA ALA A 98 -4.43 28.11 -7.30
C ALA A 98 -3.83 26.80 -6.81
N ARG A 99 -3.10 26.11 -7.69
CA ARG A 99 -2.41 24.86 -7.36
C ARG A 99 -1.36 25.06 -6.27
N ILE A 100 -0.63 26.17 -6.28
CA ILE A 100 0.27 26.56 -5.19
C ILE A 100 -0.44 27.63 -4.38
N SER A 101 -0.85 27.32 -3.15
CA SER A 101 -1.54 28.26 -2.28
C SER A 101 -1.55 27.81 -0.83
N LYS A 102 -1.64 28.77 0.10
CA LYS A 102 -1.82 28.51 1.54
C LYS A 102 -3.06 27.70 1.89
N GLN A 103 -4.01 27.53 0.96
CA GLN A 103 -5.24 26.79 1.23
C GLN A 103 -4.99 25.32 1.56
N TRP A 104 -3.89 24.72 1.08
CA TRP A 104 -3.56 23.33 1.38
C TRP A 104 -3.36 23.06 2.88
N ALA A 105 -2.99 24.08 3.66
CA ALA A 105 -2.93 24.00 5.11
C ALA A 105 -4.31 23.71 5.74
N ASP A 106 -5.43 24.08 5.10
CA ASP A 106 -6.79 23.84 5.60
C ASP A 106 -7.12 22.33 5.70
N ILE A 107 -6.45 21.50 4.87
CA ILE A 107 -6.56 20.03 4.92
C ILE A 107 -5.27 19.38 5.44
N GLY A 108 -4.40 20.18 6.07
CA GLY A 108 -3.25 19.70 6.82
C GLY A 108 -2.05 19.29 5.99
N PHE A 109 -1.83 19.84 4.79
CA PHE A 109 -0.52 19.79 4.11
C PHE A 109 0.45 20.83 4.68
N GLN A 110 1.76 20.67 4.44
CA GLN A 110 2.77 21.65 4.87
C GLN A 110 3.11 22.61 3.74
N GLY A 111 3.06 23.91 4.05
CA GLY A 111 3.36 24.96 3.09
C GLY A 111 2.31 25.10 1.98
N ASP A 112 2.71 25.75 0.88
CA ASP A 112 1.79 26.15 -0.18
C ASP A 112 1.71 25.12 -1.32
N ASP A 113 2.61 24.14 -1.36
CA ASP A 113 2.66 23.09 -2.39
C ASP A 113 2.74 21.67 -1.76
N PRO A 114 1.65 20.89 -1.80
CA PRO A 114 1.61 19.49 -1.36
C PRO A 114 2.70 18.57 -1.93
N LYS A 115 3.32 18.91 -3.06
CA LYS A 115 4.39 18.09 -3.68
C LYS A 115 5.48 17.73 -2.68
N THR A 116 5.82 18.64 -1.78
CA THR A 116 6.88 18.42 -0.78
C THR A 116 6.52 17.41 0.31
N ASP A 117 5.24 17.14 0.53
CA ASP A 117 4.78 16.26 1.59
C ASP A 117 4.80 14.79 1.17
N PHE A 118 4.76 14.52 -0.14
CA PHE A 118 4.77 13.17 -0.70
C PHE A 118 6.18 12.56 -0.84
N ARG A 119 7.23 13.17 -0.30
CA ARG A 119 8.62 12.68 -0.52
C ARG A 119 8.86 11.25 0.02
N GLY A 120 8.27 10.89 1.15
CA GLY A 120 8.46 9.59 1.78
C GLY A 120 7.54 8.48 1.25
N MET A 121 6.28 8.82 1.04
CA MET A 121 5.21 7.87 0.69
C MET A 121 4.81 7.93 -0.79
N GLY A 122 5.40 8.84 -1.54
CA GLY A 122 5.17 9.00 -2.97
C GLY A 122 3.69 9.22 -3.30
N ILE A 123 3.31 8.77 -4.49
CA ILE A 123 1.92 8.85 -4.95
C ILE A 123 0.97 7.95 -4.15
N LEU A 124 1.48 6.91 -3.48
CA LEU A 124 0.66 6.01 -2.66
C LEU A 124 -0.07 6.77 -1.54
N GLY A 125 0.61 7.72 -0.88
CA GLY A 125 -0.01 8.55 0.15
C GLY A 125 -1.22 9.33 -0.38
N LEU A 126 -1.11 9.91 -1.57
CA LEU A 126 -2.22 10.61 -2.21
C LEU A 126 -3.36 9.66 -2.60
N ILE A 127 -3.04 8.49 -3.16
CA ILE A 127 -4.03 7.47 -3.52
C ILE A 127 -4.84 7.04 -2.29
N ASN A 128 -4.17 6.78 -1.17
CA ASN A 128 -4.82 6.37 0.07
C ASN A 128 -5.73 7.47 0.63
N LEU A 129 -5.26 8.72 0.65
CA LEU A 129 -6.08 9.86 1.08
C LEU A 129 -7.33 10.03 0.21
N VAL A 130 -7.19 9.95 -1.11
CA VAL A 130 -8.32 10.03 -2.05
C VAL A 130 -9.28 8.87 -1.82
N TYR A 131 -8.78 7.65 -1.72
CA TYR A 131 -9.60 6.47 -1.49
C TYR A 131 -10.41 6.60 -0.19
N PHE A 132 -9.76 7.01 0.90
CA PHE A 132 -10.45 7.23 2.17
C PHE A 132 -11.52 8.32 2.07
N SER A 133 -11.19 9.44 1.42
CA SER A 133 -12.11 10.57 1.25
C SER A 133 -13.28 10.27 0.33
N GLU A 134 -13.13 9.34 -0.61
CA GLU A 134 -14.17 8.95 -1.58
C GLU A 134 -15.08 7.83 -1.06
N ASN A 135 -14.53 6.85 -0.32
CA ASN A 135 -15.27 5.68 0.13
C ASN A 135 -15.82 5.83 1.56
N TYR A 136 -15.23 6.74 2.36
CA TYR A 136 -15.59 7.00 3.75
C TYR A 136 -15.72 8.51 3.98
N THR A 137 -16.49 9.18 3.11
CA THR A 137 -16.58 10.65 3.04
C THR A 137 -17.00 11.28 4.35
N SER A 138 -18.00 10.71 5.04
CA SER A 138 -18.50 11.22 6.32
C SER A 138 -17.42 11.17 7.40
N GLU A 139 -16.72 10.05 7.47
CA GLU A 139 -15.61 9.81 8.40
C GLU A 139 -14.44 10.74 8.08
N ALA A 140 -14.09 10.90 6.80
CA ALA A 140 -13.04 11.82 6.36
C ALA A 140 -13.34 13.27 6.79
N HIS A 141 -14.58 13.74 6.61
CA HIS A 141 -15.00 15.08 7.07
C HIS A 141 -15.01 15.21 8.59
N GLN A 142 -15.46 14.19 9.31
CA GLN A 142 -15.43 14.19 10.78
C GLN A 142 -13.99 14.24 11.32
N ILE A 143 -13.09 13.45 10.73
CA ILE A 143 -11.67 13.41 11.10
C ILE A 143 -11.00 14.74 10.76
N LEU A 144 -11.26 15.31 9.58
CA LEU A 144 -10.75 16.64 9.20
C LEU A 144 -11.27 17.76 10.13
N SER A 145 -12.55 17.71 10.50
CA SER A 145 -13.11 18.66 11.46
C SER A 145 -12.40 18.57 12.82
N ARG A 146 -12.17 17.35 13.32
CA ARG A 146 -11.44 17.10 14.57
C ARG A 146 -9.97 17.49 14.48
N SER A 147 -9.34 17.30 13.32
CA SER A 147 -7.94 17.66 13.12
C SER A 147 -7.71 19.18 13.20
N ASN A 148 -8.75 19.98 13.01
CA ASN A 148 -8.72 21.45 13.15
C ASN A 148 -9.02 21.94 14.59
N HIS A 149 -9.07 21.04 15.59
CA HIS A 149 -9.30 21.44 16.97
C HIS A 149 -8.18 22.37 17.49
N PRO A 150 -8.50 23.51 18.14
CA PRO A 150 -7.51 24.54 18.48
C PRO A 150 -6.40 24.10 19.45
N LYS A 151 -6.63 23.05 20.25
CA LYS A 151 -5.66 22.54 21.25
C LYS A 151 -5.16 21.12 20.98
N LEU A 152 -5.93 20.34 20.22
CA LEU A 152 -5.73 18.89 20.03
C LEU A 152 -5.68 18.51 18.55
N GLY A 153 -5.64 19.52 17.69
CA GLY A 153 -5.59 19.35 16.26
C GLY A 153 -4.29 18.70 15.82
N TYR A 154 -4.32 18.18 14.62
CA TYR A 154 -3.19 17.55 13.95
C TYR A 154 -3.31 17.80 12.45
N SER A 155 -2.21 17.66 11.72
CA SER A 155 -2.18 17.83 10.28
C SER A 155 -2.84 16.62 9.59
N TYR A 156 -4.10 16.74 9.17
CA TYR A 156 -4.87 15.65 8.53
C TYR A 156 -4.07 14.97 7.40
N ALA A 157 -3.63 15.72 6.39
CA ALA A 157 -2.92 15.14 5.27
C ALA A 157 -1.55 14.54 5.67
N ILE A 158 -0.74 15.22 6.48
CA ILE A 158 0.56 14.68 6.91
C ILE A 158 0.41 13.41 7.74
N VAL A 159 -0.53 13.38 8.68
CA VAL A 159 -0.79 12.18 9.48
C VAL A 159 -1.31 11.07 8.58
N GLY A 160 -2.26 11.36 7.68
CA GLY A 160 -2.82 10.38 6.76
C GLY A 160 -1.81 9.84 5.73
N ILE A 161 -0.83 10.64 5.32
CA ILE A 161 0.26 10.19 4.43
C ILE A 161 1.19 9.23 5.17
N ASN A 162 1.51 9.48 6.44
CA ASN A 162 2.51 8.73 7.21
C ASN A 162 1.98 7.51 7.98
N LEU A 163 0.70 7.17 7.81
CA LEU A 163 0.07 5.95 8.32
C LEU A 163 0.43 4.73 7.47
#